data_AF-A0A267MKW9-F1
#
_entry.id   AF-A0A267MKW9-F1
#
_cell.length_a   1.000
_cell.length_b   1.000
_cell.length_c   1.000
_cell.angle_alpha   90.00
_cell.angle_beta   90.00
_cell.angle_gamma   90.00
#
_symmetry.space_group_name_H-M   'P 1'
#
loop_
_entity.id
_entity.type
_entity.pdbx_description
1 polymer ?
#
loop_
_entity_poly.entity_id
_entity_poly.type
_entity_poly.pdbx_seq_one_letter_code
_entity_poly.pdbx_strand_id
1 'polypeptide(L)'
;MKKKIFIFMLVFILSTLLADCNERVVPTNSNNISYTKLANFYDKNQETNTDFDPTPKMIASIPEEKIYLYALQEQDGWYKGMVLSINGVNKFFDWRNITFKSFMPKLHYLDLNNDNKKELVVILIHNKGTGIYVTEVHILNTKNLCEYKVKDALDIIKENVETKIVSKKEVDIKINDIIYNVKIGHIPQEHSAITPSEVSEFYYEDLINYSVRDNTLNVVVGVEVKEQPLAYLGFFIIDYYFKDGEFKANRITFKGNPTVTVTTKKLNKRN
;
A
#
# COMPACT_ATOMS: atom_id res chain seq x y z
N MET A 1 -22.50 49.01 43.28
CA MET A 1 -21.44 48.14 42.69
C MET A 1 -22.01 47.41 41.48
N LYS A 2 -21.55 47.74 40.26
CA LYS A 2 -21.99 47.11 39.00
C LYS A 2 -21.13 45.86 38.74
N LYS A 3 -21.74 44.66 38.72
CA LYS A 3 -21.07 43.44 38.26
C LYS A 3 -21.22 43.35 36.74
N LYS A 4 -20.10 43.42 36.01
CA LYS A 4 -20.03 43.15 34.57
C LYS A 4 -20.04 41.63 34.36
N ILE A 5 -20.96 41.16 33.53
CA ILE A 5 -21.00 39.79 33.01
C ILE A 5 -20.11 39.76 31.77
N PHE A 6 -19.07 38.94 31.78
CA PHE A 6 -18.25 38.64 30.61
C PHE A 6 -18.81 37.36 29.97
N ILE A 7 -19.42 37.50 28.79
CA ILE A 7 -19.83 36.38 27.94
C ILE A 7 -18.58 35.98 27.14
N PHE A 8 -18.02 34.80 27.43
CA PHE A 8 -17.00 34.19 26.59
C PHE A 8 -17.71 33.53 25.40
N MET A 9 -17.70 34.19 24.25
CA MET A 9 -18.15 33.62 22.99
C MET A 9 -17.04 32.71 22.46
N LEU A 10 -17.17 31.41 22.69
CA LEU A 10 -16.24 30.40 22.19
C LEU A 10 -16.53 30.18 20.69
N VAL A 11 -15.76 30.83 19.82
CA VAL A 11 -15.80 30.59 18.37
C VAL A 11 -15.04 29.29 18.09
N PHE A 12 -15.77 28.21 17.87
CA PHE A 12 -15.23 26.99 17.27
C PHE A 12 -14.92 27.28 15.79
N ILE A 13 -13.67 27.64 15.50
CA ILE A 13 -13.18 27.63 14.13
C ILE A 13 -12.96 26.16 13.78
N LEU A 14 -13.94 25.56 13.11
CA LEU A 14 -13.80 24.25 12.49
C LEU A 14 -12.85 24.42 11.29
N SER A 15 -11.54 24.32 11.55
CA SER A 15 -10.54 24.30 10.49
C SER A 15 -10.69 22.99 9.73
N THR A 16 -11.45 22.99 8.65
CA THR A 16 -11.38 21.93 7.65
C THR A 16 -9.98 21.99 7.07
N LEU A 17 -9.12 21.06 7.50
CA LEU A 17 -7.89 20.72 6.80
C LEU A 17 -8.31 20.14 5.45
N LEU A 18 -8.50 21.02 4.47
CA LEU A 18 -8.40 20.63 3.08
C LEU A 18 -6.93 20.24 2.91
N ALA A 19 -6.67 18.95 2.66
CA ALA A 19 -5.40 18.53 2.12
C ALA A 19 -5.21 19.30 0.80
N ASP A 20 -4.44 20.38 0.86
CA ASP A 20 -4.17 21.22 -0.29
C ASP A 20 -3.26 20.42 -1.21
N CYS A 21 -3.87 19.89 -2.25
CA CYS A 21 -3.26 19.00 -3.20
C CYS A 21 -2.41 19.85 -4.15
N ASN A 22 -1.20 20.17 -3.71
CA ASN A 22 -0.27 20.94 -4.52
C ASN A 22 0.40 20.03 -5.57
N GLU A 23 -0.41 19.47 -6.46
CA GLU A 23 0.05 18.80 -7.68
C GLU A 23 -0.78 19.27 -8.88
N ARG A 24 -0.08 19.52 -9.99
CA ARG A 24 -0.59 20.23 -11.17
C ARG A 24 -1.72 19.45 -11.83
N VAL A 25 -2.95 19.78 -11.50
CA VAL A 25 -4.13 19.44 -12.30
C VAL A 25 -3.97 20.11 -13.66
N VAL A 26 -3.80 19.33 -14.73
CA VAL A 26 -3.86 19.85 -16.10
C VAL A 26 -5.35 20.03 -16.42
N PRO A 27 -5.88 21.26 -16.54
CA PRO A 27 -7.29 21.45 -16.85
C PRO A 27 -7.53 21.05 -18.30
N THR A 28 -8.30 19.98 -18.53
CA THR A 28 -8.76 19.62 -19.87
C THR A 28 -10.21 20.07 -20.06
N ASN A 29 -10.39 21.32 -20.50
CA ASN A 29 -11.60 21.69 -21.21
C ASN A 29 -11.43 21.26 -22.68
N SER A 30 -12.44 20.56 -23.20
CA SER A 30 -12.52 19.88 -24.50
C SER A 30 -11.94 18.47 -24.54
N ASN A 31 -12.78 17.55 -25.03
CA ASN A 31 -12.58 16.09 -25.15
C ASN A 31 -11.47 15.68 -26.12
N ASN A 32 -10.47 16.54 -26.40
CA ASN A 32 -9.40 16.31 -27.37
C ASN A 32 -8.07 16.99 -27.00
N ILE A 33 -7.84 17.41 -25.75
CA ILE A 33 -6.45 17.66 -25.30
C ILE A 33 -5.78 16.29 -25.21
N SER A 34 -5.20 15.92 -26.34
CA SER A 34 -4.75 14.60 -26.73
C SER A 34 -3.77 14.04 -25.71
N TYR A 35 -3.87 12.73 -25.45
CA TYR A 35 -2.87 11.99 -24.70
C TYR A 35 -1.44 12.27 -25.16
N THR A 36 -1.26 12.62 -26.44
CA THR A 36 0.01 13.12 -27.01
C THR A 36 0.61 14.29 -26.24
N LYS A 37 -0.19 15.19 -25.64
CA LYS A 37 0.33 16.30 -24.82
C LYS A 37 0.83 15.84 -23.46
N LEU A 38 0.16 14.87 -22.82
CA LEU A 38 0.57 14.30 -21.54
C LEU A 38 1.81 13.40 -21.72
N ALA A 39 1.79 12.60 -22.77
CA ALA A 39 2.93 11.87 -23.30
C ALA A 39 4.14 12.76 -23.54
N ASN A 40 4.02 13.80 -24.37
CA ASN A 40 5.13 14.73 -24.64
C ASN A 40 5.61 15.45 -23.36
N PHE A 41 4.71 15.71 -22.40
CA PHE A 41 5.09 16.27 -21.11
C PHE A 41 5.90 15.26 -20.28
N TYR A 42 5.50 13.99 -20.26
CA TYR A 42 6.21 12.92 -19.58
C TYR A 42 7.60 12.69 -20.20
N ASP A 43 7.67 12.55 -21.54
CA ASP A 43 8.93 12.37 -22.28
C ASP A 43 9.89 13.54 -22.06
N LYS A 44 9.41 14.78 -22.08
CA LYS A 44 10.28 15.95 -21.85
C LYS A 44 10.95 15.93 -20.47
N ASN A 45 10.35 15.24 -19.50
CA ASN A 45 10.87 15.12 -18.15
C ASN A 45 11.72 13.85 -17.92
N GLN A 46 11.82 12.93 -18.90
CA GLN A 46 12.74 11.79 -18.85
C GLN A 46 13.74 11.87 -20.01
N GLU A 47 15.04 11.88 -19.70
CA GLU A 47 16.15 12.04 -20.67
C GLU A 47 16.35 10.84 -21.63
N THR A 48 15.29 10.23 -22.17
CA THR A 48 15.39 9.03 -23.01
C THR A 48 14.87 9.29 -24.43
N ASN A 49 15.81 9.38 -25.38
CA ASN A 49 15.55 9.30 -26.83
C ASN A 49 15.27 7.84 -27.21
N THR A 50 14.03 7.38 -27.07
CA THR A 50 13.56 6.12 -27.68
C THR A 50 12.20 6.33 -28.35
N ASP A 51 11.97 5.60 -29.44
CA ASP A 51 10.76 5.63 -30.26
C ASP A 51 9.50 5.49 -29.40
N PHE A 52 8.87 6.63 -29.13
CA PHE A 52 7.72 6.75 -28.23
C PHE A 52 6.44 6.55 -29.05
N ASP A 53 5.72 5.44 -28.81
CA ASP A 53 4.36 5.27 -29.33
C ASP A 53 3.39 6.05 -28.43
N PRO A 54 2.82 7.17 -28.91
CA PRO A 54 1.96 8.01 -28.10
C PRO A 54 0.58 7.43 -27.83
N THR A 55 0.30 6.22 -28.31
CA THR A 55 -1.01 5.58 -28.17
C THR A 55 -1.13 4.98 -26.77
N PRO A 56 -1.96 5.57 -25.88
CA PRO A 56 -2.11 5.06 -24.52
C PRO A 56 -2.76 3.68 -24.55
N LYS A 57 -2.18 2.76 -23.80
CA LYS A 57 -2.71 1.41 -23.66
C LYS A 57 -3.59 1.33 -22.43
N MET A 58 -4.86 0.98 -22.60
CA MET A 58 -5.74 0.71 -21.44
C MET A 58 -5.27 -0.57 -20.73
N ILE A 59 -4.95 -0.45 -19.44
CA ILE A 59 -4.37 -1.55 -18.63
C ILE A 59 -5.29 -2.00 -17.49
N ALA A 60 -6.29 -1.20 -17.12
CA ALA A 60 -7.36 -1.59 -16.19
C ALA A 60 -8.60 -0.70 -16.36
N SER A 61 -9.77 -1.17 -15.95
CA SER A 61 -11.03 -0.40 -16.02
C SER A 61 -12.09 -0.88 -15.04
N ILE A 62 -12.98 0.04 -14.64
CA ILE A 62 -14.31 -0.23 -14.06
C ILE A 62 -15.33 0.48 -14.98
N PRO A 63 -15.75 -0.14 -16.09
CA PRO A 63 -16.52 0.54 -17.14
C PRO A 63 -17.87 1.09 -16.66
N GLU A 64 -18.55 0.39 -15.76
CA GLU A 64 -19.84 0.78 -15.18
C GLU A 64 -19.77 2.08 -14.37
N GLU A 65 -18.58 2.41 -13.84
CA GLU A 65 -18.30 3.65 -13.10
C GLU A 65 -17.53 4.66 -13.96
N LYS A 66 -17.30 4.35 -15.26
CA LYS A 66 -16.51 5.14 -16.22
C LYS A 66 -15.10 5.47 -15.71
N ILE A 67 -14.44 4.48 -15.13
CA ILE A 67 -13.06 4.56 -14.63
C ILE A 67 -12.15 3.75 -15.55
N TYR A 68 -11.08 4.37 -16.04
CA TYR A 68 -10.13 3.75 -16.94
C TYR A 68 -8.71 4.15 -16.57
N LEU A 69 -7.77 3.20 -16.59
CA LEU A 69 -6.36 3.42 -16.35
C LEU A 69 -5.59 3.07 -17.63
N TYR A 70 -4.78 4.02 -18.09
CA TYR A 70 -3.96 3.88 -19.29
C TYR A 70 -2.48 3.99 -18.95
N ALA A 71 -1.65 3.16 -19.58
CA ALA A 71 -0.20 3.36 -19.64
C ALA A 71 0.15 4.26 -20.83
N LEU A 72 1.11 5.18 -20.64
CA LEU A 72 1.66 6.00 -21.71
C LEU A 72 2.80 5.32 -22.44
N GLN A 73 3.57 4.48 -21.74
CA GLN A 73 4.71 3.77 -22.31
C GLN A 73 4.73 2.31 -21.87
N GLU A 74 5.20 1.44 -22.75
CA GLU A 74 5.58 0.06 -22.45
C GLU A 74 7.05 -0.13 -22.86
N GLN A 75 7.93 -0.41 -21.89
CA GLN A 75 9.36 -0.59 -22.11
C GLN A 75 9.93 -1.62 -21.13
N ASP A 76 10.77 -2.53 -21.61
CA ASP A 76 11.50 -3.53 -20.79
C ASP A 76 10.59 -4.36 -19.86
N GLY A 77 9.36 -4.66 -20.30
CA GLY A 77 8.39 -5.40 -19.51
C GLY A 77 7.66 -4.56 -18.44
N TRP A 78 7.77 -3.23 -18.51
CA TRP A 78 7.11 -2.28 -17.62
C TRP A 78 6.21 -1.31 -18.36
N TYR A 79 5.01 -1.11 -17.84
CA TYR A 79 4.23 0.09 -18.08
C TYR A 79 4.79 1.23 -17.23
N LYS A 80 4.99 2.39 -17.85
CA LYS A 80 5.47 3.61 -17.19
C LYS A 80 4.60 4.80 -17.57
N GLY A 81 4.40 5.70 -16.61
CA GLY A 81 3.53 6.86 -16.76
C GLY A 81 2.08 6.44 -16.96
N MET A 82 1.20 6.80 -16.04
CA MET A 82 -0.21 6.40 -16.10
C MET A 82 -1.14 7.58 -16.18
N VAL A 83 -2.22 7.41 -16.93
CA VAL A 83 -3.34 8.36 -16.96
C VAL A 83 -4.56 7.67 -16.41
N LEU A 84 -5.07 8.20 -15.31
CA LEU A 84 -6.35 7.80 -14.74
C LEU A 84 -7.44 8.71 -15.30
N SER A 85 -8.47 8.11 -15.89
CA SER A 85 -9.68 8.78 -16.35
C SER A 85 -10.86 8.41 -15.48
N ILE A 86 -11.53 9.39 -14.88
CA ILE A 86 -12.80 9.20 -14.17
C ILE A 86 -13.83 10.15 -14.80
N ASN A 87 -14.89 9.59 -15.39
CA ASN A 87 -15.92 10.38 -16.09
C ASN A 87 -15.34 11.32 -17.17
N GLY A 88 -14.24 10.93 -17.81
CA GLY A 88 -13.55 11.72 -18.84
C GLY A 88 -12.60 12.80 -18.28
N VAL A 89 -12.53 12.99 -16.96
CA VAL A 89 -11.52 13.82 -16.31
C VAL A 89 -10.24 13.01 -16.16
N ASN A 90 -9.14 13.51 -16.71
CA ASN A 90 -7.88 12.79 -16.77
C ASN A 90 -6.85 13.41 -15.81
N LYS A 91 -6.13 12.58 -15.06
CA LYS A 91 -4.94 12.99 -14.30
C LYS A 91 -3.77 12.04 -14.58
N PHE A 92 -2.60 12.63 -14.73
CA PHE A 92 -1.34 11.92 -14.92
C PHE A 92 -0.72 11.55 -13.56
N PHE A 93 -0.11 10.37 -13.50
CA PHE A 93 0.67 9.87 -12.38
C PHE A 93 1.95 9.20 -12.89
N ASP A 94 3.07 9.42 -12.19
CA ASP A 94 4.34 8.75 -12.49
C ASP A 94 4.40 7.34 -11.87
N TRP A 95 3.35 6.57 -12.11
CA TRP A 95 3.22 5.20 -11.64
C TRP A 95 3.82 4.22 -12.65
N ARG A 96 4.13 3.01 -12.17
CA ARG A 96 4.61 1.90 -13.00
C ARG A 96 3.95 0.58 -12.63
N ASN A 97 3.89 -0.35 -13.58
CA ASN A 97 3.42 -1.71 -13.33
C ASN A 97 4.05 -2.68 -14.33
N ILE A 98 4.23 -3.95 -13.97
CA ILE A 98 4.73 -4.96 -14.90
C ILE A 98 3.71 -5.23 -16.03
N THR A 99 4.17 -5.52 -17.26
CA THR A 99 3.29 -5.70 -18.43
C THR A 99 2.65 -7.09 -18.52
N PHE A 100 3.00 -7.99 -17.59
CA PHE A 100 2.56 -9.38 -17.62
C PHE A 100 1.08 -9.52 -17.24
N LYS A 101 0.31 -10.22 -18.09
CA LYS A 101 -1.17 -10.31 -18.01
C LYS A 101 -1.70 -10.76 -16.64
N SER A 102 -1.02 -11.68 -15.96
CA SER A 102 -1.43 -12.15 -14.63
C SER A 102 -1.22 -11.13 -13.51
N PHE A 103 -0.60 -9.99 -13.81
CA PHE A 103 -0.20 -8.94 -12.88
C PHE A 103 -0.64 -7.54 -13.36
N MET A 104 -1.76 -7.47 -14.08
CA MET A 104 -2.39 -6.18 -14.41
C MET A 104 -2.80 -5.43 -13.13
N PRO A 105 -2.87 -4.08 -13.18
CA PRO A 105 -3.36 -3.27 -12.06
C PRO A 105 -4.70 -3.75 -11.55
N LYS A 106 -4.90 -3.68 -10.23
CA LYS A 106 -6.21 -3.93 -9.60
C LYS A 106 -6.85 -2.61 -9.22
N LEU A 107 -8.10 -2.44 -9.60
CA LEU A 107 -8.91 -1.27 -9.25
C LEU A 107 -10.02 -1.71 -8.30
N HIS A 108 -10.20 -1.01 -7.19
CA HIS A 108 -11.33 -1.17 -6.29
C HIS A 108 -12.01 0.17 -6.04
N TYR A 109 -13.33 0.23 -6.18
CA TYR A 109 -14.10 1.47 -6.01
C TYR A 109 -15.13 1.31 -4.89
N LEU A 110 -14.79 1.79 -3.70
CA LEU A 110 -15.53 1.57 -2.46
C LEU A 110 -15.32 2.72 -1.47
N ASP A 111 -16.26 2.88 -0.55
CA ASP A 111 -16.10 3.80 0.59
C ASP A 111 -15.13 3.17 1.60
N LEU A 112 -13.90 3.66 1.61
CA LEU A 112 -12.81 3.10 2.40
C LEU A 112 -12.55 3.91 3.67
N ASN A 113 -12.93 5.19 3.68
CA ASN A 113 -12.79 6.08 4.83
C ASN A 113 -14.08 6.24 5.68
N ASN A 114 -15.19 5.61 5.26
CA ASN A 114 -16.51 5.65 5.87
C ASN A 114 -17.17 7.04 5.86
N ASP A 115 -16.91 7.85 4.83
CA ASP A 115 -17.55 9.17 4.66
C ASP A 115 -18.80 9.14 3.75
N ASN A 116 -19.24 7.94 3.34
CA ASN A 116 -20.30 7.65 2.37
C ASN A 116 -19.98 8.04 0.92
N LYS A 117 -18.72 8.34 0.60
CA LYS A 117 -18.25 8.51 -0.78
C LYS A 117 -17.21 7.43 -1.07
N LYS A 118 -17.17 6.99 -2.32
CA LYS A 118 -16.23 5.96 -2.74
C LYS A 118 -14.88 6.57 -3.11
N GLU A 119 -13.82 5.96 -2.60
CA GLU A 119 -12.46 6.12 -3.07
C GLU A 119 -12.14 5.12 -4.18
N LEU A 120 -11.18 5.49 -5.04
CA LEU A 120 -10.55 4.55 -5.95
C LEU A 120 -9.24 4.05 -5.34
N VAL A 121 -9.13 2.75 -5.12
CA VAL A 121 -7.88 2.08 -4.76
C VAL A 121 -7.25 1.49 -6.02
N VAL A 122 -5.99 1.81 -6.28
CA VAL A 122 -5.18 1.25 -7.36
C VAL A 122 -4.04 0.47 -6.73
N ILE A 123 -3.95 -0.83 -7.02
CA ILE A 123 -2.83 -1.67 -6.56
C ILE A 123 -1.99 -2.07 -7.77
N LEU A 124 -0.69 -1.76 -7.71
CA LEU A 124 0.29 -1.97 -8.77
C LEU A 124 1.39 -2.91 -8.29
N ILE A 125 2.03 -3.64 -9.21
CA ILE A 125 3.28 -4.36 -8.93
C ILE A 125 4.43 -3.36 -8.99
N HIS A 126 5.11 -3.19 -7.86
CA HIS A 126 6.29 -2.33 -7.74
C HIS A 126 7.58 -3.10 -8.01
N ASN A 127 7.68 -4.35 -7.53
CA ASN A 127 8.83 -5.22 -7.74
C ASN A 127 8.38 -6.70 -7.82
N LYS A 128 9.02 -7.46 -8.71
CA LYS A 128 8.74 -8.87 -8.93
C LYS A 128 10.00 -9.62 -9.37
N GLY A 129 10.24 -10.76 -8.74
CA GLY A 129 11.31 -11.69 -9.09
C GLY A 129 11.01 -13.10 -8.59
N THR A 130 12.01 -14.00 -8.66
CA THR A 130 11.93 -15.29 -7.98
C THR A 130 12.04 -15.04 -6.47
N GLY A 131 10.92 -15.14 -5.75
CA GLY A 131 10.84 -14.83 -4.31
C GLY A 131 10.35 -13.43 -3.97
N ILE A 132 10.36 -12.52 -4.94
CA ILE A 132 9.97 -11.13 -4.71
C ILE A 132 8.58 -10.88 -5.27
N TYR A 133 7.68 -10.40 -4.42
CA TYR A 133 6.34 -9.94 -4.77
C TYR A 133 5.96 -8.71 -3.93
N VAL A 134 6.26 -7.53 -4.49
CA VAL A 134 6.04 -6.23 -3.84
C VAL A 134 5.01 -5.47 -4.65
N THR A 135 3.96 -5.06 -3.96
CA THR A 135 2.89 -4.21 -4.48
C THR A 135 2.95 -2.83 -3.84
N GLU A 136 2.47 -1.85 -4.58
CA GLU A 136 2.25 -0.48 -4.11
C GLU A 136 0.76 -0.17 -4.20
N VAL A 137 0.26 0.70 -3.32
CA VAL A 137 -1.15 1.08 -3.26
C VAL A 137 -1.28 2.60 -3.36
N HIS A 138 -2.19 3.04 -4.23
CA HIS A 138 -2.61 4.42 -4.37
C HIS A 138 -4.10 4.51 -4.05
N ILE A 139 -4.50 5.48 -3.23
CA ILE A 139 -5.90 5.65 -2.84
C ILE A 139 -6.30 7.07 -3.19
N LEU A 140 -7.27 7.23 -4.08
CA LEU A 140 -7.64 8.52 -4.64
C LEU A 140 -9.02 8.95 -4.16
N ASN A 141 -9.10 10.22 -3.78
CA ASN A 141 -10.37 10.92 -3.71
C ASN A 141 -10.88 11.15 -5.14
N THR A 142 -12.05 10.59 -5.47
CA THR A 142 -12.57 10.60 -6.84
C THR A 142 -13.14 11.94 -7.29
N LYS A 143 -13.32 12.91 -6.38
CA LYS A 143 -13.78 14.27 -6.72
C LYS A 143 -12.65 15.14 -7.28
N ASN A 144 -11.43 15.00 -6.75
CA ASN A 144 -10.29 15.85 -7.09
C ASN A 144 -9.05 15.08 -7.58
N LEU A 145 -9.11 13.74 -7.62
CA LEU A 145 -8.04 12.84 -8.03
C LEU A 145 -6.75 13.03 -7.20
N CYS A 146 -6.89 13.47 -5.96
CA CYS A 146 -5.78 13.59 -5.02
C CYS A 146 -5.58 12.29 -4.26
N GLU A 147 -4.32 11.90 -4.08
CA GLU A 147 -3.96 10.71 -3.33
C GLU A 147 -4.06 11.00 -1.82
N TYR A 148 -4.72 10.10 -1.11
CA TYR A 148 -4.60 10.02 0.34
C TYR A 148 -3.25 9.39 0.67
N LYS A 149 -2.61 9.92 1.71
CA LYS A 149 -1.41 9.32 2.25
C LYS A 149 -1.74 7.96 2.86
N VAL A 150 -0.94 6.96 2.54
CA VAL A 150 -0.96 5.64 3.17
C VAL A 150 0.34 5.49 3.93
N LYS A 151 0.27 5.16 5.22
CA LYS A 151 1.48 4.94 6.00
C LYS A 151 2.18 3.67 5.50
N ASP A 152 3.48 3.75 5.30
CA ASP A 152 4.27 2.61 4.81
C ASP A 152 4.21 1.41 5.77
N ALA A 153 4.12 0.20 5.19
CA ALA A 153 3.95 -1.03 5.95
C ALA A 153 5.20 -1.40 6.76
N LEU A 154 6.40 -1.13 6.23
CA LEU A 154 7.66 -1.40 6.93
C LEU A 154 7.88 -0.40 8.06
N ASP A 155 7.52 0.87 7.86
CA ASP A 155 7.49 1.87 8.94
C ASP A 155 6.52 1.46 10.07
N ILE A 156 5.32 0.97 9.72
CA ILE A 156 4.36 0.43 10.70
C ILE A 156 4.99 -0.71 11.50
N ILE A 157 5.65 -1.67 10.84
CA ILE A 157 6.30 -2.80 11.52
C ILE A 157 7.39 -2.29 12.45
N LYS A 158 8.28 -1.43 11.96
CA LYS A 158 9.41 -0.87 12.73
C LYS A 158 8.95 -0.13 13.98
N GLU A 159 7.85 0.59 13.92
CA GLU A 159 7.33 1.36 15.06
C GLU A 159 6.53 0.53 16.07
N ASN A 160 5.89 -0.57 15.64
CA ASN A 160 4.88 -1.26 16.45
C ASN A 160 5.24 -2.71 16.81
N VAL A 161 6.31 -3.25 16.23
CA VAL A 161 6.73 -4.63 16.43
C VAL A 161 8.11 -4.68 17.07
N GLU A 162 8.22 -5.37 18.19
CA GLU A 162 9.49 -5.69 18.83
C GLU A 162 9.80 -7.18 18.59
N THR A 163 11.00 -7.48 18.08
CA THR A 163 11.45 -8.86 17.87
C THR A 163 12.63 -9.20 18.77
N LYS A 164 12.63 -10.39 19.36
CA LYS A 164 13.75 -10.92 20.15
C LYS A 164 14.05 -12.35 19.74
N ILE A 165 15.26 -12.58 19.26
CA ILE A 165 15.78 -13.93 19.03
C ILE A 165 16.13 -14.53 20.40
N VAL A 166 15.38 -15.56 20.80
CA VAL A 166 15.56 -16.26 22.08
C VAL A 166 16.62 -17.35 21.92
N SER A 167 16.62 -18.03 20.78
CA SER A 167 17.64 -18.99 20.36
C SER A 167 17.66 -19.10 18.84
N LYS A 168 18.57 -19.92 18.28
CA LYS A 168 18.62 -20.22 16.84
C LYS A 168 17.31 -20.78 16.27
N LYS A 169 16.39 -21.28 17.10
CA LYS A 169 15.12 -21.91 16.69
C LYS A 169 13.89 -21.23 17.27
N GLU A 170 14.06 -20.14 18.02
CA GLU A 170 12.97 -19.53 18.79
C GLU A 170 13.05 -18.01 18.77
N VAL A 171 11.92 -17.38 18.48
CA VAL A 171 11.76 -15.93 18.37
C VAL A 171 10.53 -15.50 19.15
N ASP A 172 10.66 -14.45 19.95
CA ASP A 172 9.52 -13.72 20.47
C ASP A 172 9.24 -12.51 19.56
N ILE A 173 8.02 -12.41 19.07
CA ILE A 173 7.51 -11.25 18.33
C ILE A 173 6.45 -10.61 19.20
N LYS A 174 6.68 -9.37 19.64
CA LYS A 174 5.73 -8.62 20.45
C LYS A 174 5.04 -7.57 19.59
N ILE A 175 3.71 -7.59 19.63
CA ILE A 175 2.83 -6.63 18.96
C ILE A 175 1.84 -6.14 20.02
N ASN A 176 1.91 -4.86 20.37
CA ASN A 176 1.16 -4.30 21.50
C ASN A 176 1.41 -5.13 22.79
N ASP A 177 0.33 -5.54 23.46
CA ASP A 177 0.37 -6.35 24.69
C ASP A 177 0.39 -7.87 24.40
N ILE A 178 0.66 -8.31 23.16
CA ILE A 178 0.68 -9.74 22.78
C ILE A 178 2.10 -10.13 22.40
N ILE A 179 2.61 -11.21 23.01
CA ILE A 179 3.84 -11.88 22.60
C ILE A 179 3.47 -13.15 21.84
N TYR A 180 3.96 -13.27 20.62
CA TYR A 180 3.95 -14.46 19.79
C TYR A 180 5.30 -15.16 19.96
N ASN A 181 5.31 -16.31 20.63
CA ASN A 181 6.48 -17.16 20.70
C ASN A 181 6.46 -18.12 19.51
N VAL A 182 7.44 -17.99 18.64
CA VAL A 182 7.55 -18.69 17.37
C VAL A 182 8.70 -19.67 17.43
N LYS A 183 8.42 -20.95 17.19
CA LYS A 183 9.40 -22.03 17.25
C LYS A 183 9.50 -22.74 15.91
N ILE A 184 10.72 -22.83 15.39
CA ILE A 184 11.05 -23.64 14.22
C ILE A 184 11.05 -25.11 14.66
N GLY A 185 10.08 -25.86 14.17
CA GLY A 185 9.90 -27.28 14.49
C GLY A 185 10.73 -28.20 13.60
N HIS A 186 10.29 -29.46 13.51
CA HIS A 186 10.77 -30.38 12.48
C HIS A 186 10.32 -29.87 11.11
N ILE A 187 11.26 -29.75 10.17
CA ILE A 187 11.01 -29.26 8.83
C ILE A 187 10.93 -30.48 7.89
N PRO A 188 9.75 -30.81 7.35
CA PRO A 188 9.64 -31.85 6.34
C PRO A 188 10.53 -31.53 5.13
N GLN A 189 11.06 -32.54 4.45
CA GLN A 189 12.02 -32.36 3.36
C GLN A 189 11.45 -31.47 2.24
N GLU A 190 10.17 -31.62 1.93
CA GLU A 190 9.41 -30.83 0.95
C GLU A 190 9.32 -29.33 1.29
N HIS A 191 9.56 -28.95 2.55
CA HIS A 191 9.51 -27.56 3.01
C HIS A 191 10.89 -26.98 3.37
N SER A 192 11.96 -27.75 3.20
CA SER A 192 13.33 -27.35 3.56
C SER A 192 13.84 -26.10 2.81
N ALA A 193 13.35 -25.87 1.58
CA ALA A 193 13.72 -24.71 0.78
C ALA A 193 12.98 -23.41 1.16
N ILE A 194 11.89 -23.50 1.94
CA ILE A 194 10.99 -22.37 2.23
C ILE A 194 10.75 -22.15 3.73
N THR A 195 11.49 -22.89 4.56
CA THR A 195 11.43 -22.78 6.03
C THR A 195 12.83 -22.54 6.56
N PRO A 196 13.01 -21.53 7.44
CA PRO A 196 14.33 -21.26 7.98
C PRO A 196 14.80 -22.41 8.86
N SER A 197 16.04 -22.83 8.67
CA SER A 197 16.72 -23.83 9.49
C SER A 197 17.24 -23.22 10.78
N GLU A 198 17.63 -21.95 10.79
CA GLU A 198 17.96 -21.18 11.98
C GLU A 198 17.57 -19.71 11.80
N VAL A 199 17.51 -18.95 12.89
CA VAL A 199 17.22 -17.51 12.89
C VAL A 199 18.47 -16.73 13.29
N SER A 200 18.84 -15.74 12.48
CA SER A 200 19.97 -14.82 12.72
C SER A 200 19.54 -13.35 12.62
N GLU A 201 18.98 -12.95 11.49
CA GLU A 201 18.47 -11.60 11.21
C GLU A 201 17.21 -11.69 10.36
N PHE A 202 16.30 -10.73 10.51
CA PHE A 202 15.06 -10.67 9.73
C PHE A 202 15.17 -9.77 8.51
N TYR A 203 14.39 -10.09 7.49
CA TYR A 203 14.22 -9.30 6.28
C TYR A 203 12.74 -9.28 5.87
N TYR A 204 12.26 -8.14 5.38
CA TYR A 204 10.81 -7.88 5.23
C TYR A 204 10.39 -7.39 3.83
N GLU A 205 11.34 -7.14 2.92
CA GLU A 205 11.06 -6.38 1.70
C GLU A 205 10.65 -7.23 0.50
N ASP A 206 10.85 -8.55 0.57
CA ASP A 206 10.61 -9.44 -0.58
C ASP A 206 9.12 -9.77 -0.77
N LEU A 207 8.29 -9.70 0.26
CA LEU A 207 6.84 -9.91 0.15
C LEU A 207 6.07 -8.79 0.83
N ILE A 208 5.50 -7.89 0.02
CA ILE A 208 4.60 -6.82 0.48
C ILE A 208 3.39 -6.82 -0.44
N ASN A 209 2.27 -7.36 0.02
CA ASN A 209 1.10 -7.62 -0.81
C ASN A 209 -0.15 -6.91 -0.27
N TYR A 210 -0.47 -5.76 -0.86
CA TYR A 210 -1.70 -5.02 -0.61
C TYR A 210 -2.90 -5.70 -1.28
N SER A 211 -4.02 -5.72 -0.58
CA SER A 211 -5.30 -6.18 -1.09
C SER A 211 -6.45 -5.47 -0.38
N VAL A 212 -7.61 -5.43 -1.02
CA VAL A 212 -8.86 -5.00 -0.39
C VAL A 212 -9.69 -6.25 -0.08
N ARG A 213 -10.04 -6.45 1.19
CA ARG A 213 -10.87 -7.57 1.67
C ARG A 213 -11.88 -7.03 2.67
N ASP A 214 -13.13 -7.44 2.54
CA ASP A 214 -14.22 -7.01 3.43
C ASP A 214 -14.26 -5.48 3.62
N ASN A 215 -14.17 -4.76 2.49
CA ASN A 215 -14.10 -3.29 2.41
C ASN A 215 -12.97 -2.64 3.23
N THR A 216 -11.94 -3.40 3.58
CA THR A 216 -10.78 -2.94 4.33
C THR A 216 -9.52 -3.10 3.49
N LEU A 217 -8.67 -2.07 3.49
CA LEU A 217 -7.32 -2.19 2.95
C LEU A 217 -6.47 -3.01 3.91
N ASN A 218 -5.83 -4.05 3.38
CA ASN A 218 -4.93 -4.92 4.11
C ASN A 218 -3.60 -5.05 3.37
N VAL A 219 -2.51 -5.20 4.10
CA VAL A 219 -1.22 -5.63 3.55
C VAL A 219 -0.71 -6.87 4.29
N VAL A 220 -0.15 -7.79 3.51
CA VAL A 220 0.63 -8.92 4.02
C VAL A 220 2.10 -8.64 3.80
N VAL A 221 2.89 -8.66 4.88
CA VAL A 221 4.35 -8.51 4.84
C VAL A 221 5.02 -9.81 5.30
N GLY A 222 5.92 -10.35 4.48
CA GLY A 222 6.68 -11.55 4.81
C GLY A 222 7.78 -11.28 5.85
N VAL A 223 8.02 -12.25 6.73
CA VAL A 223 9.13 -12.22 7.69
C VAL A 223 10.12 -13.31 7.31
N GLU A 224 11.17 -12.94 6.59
CA GLU A 224 12.23 -13.84 6.13
C GLU A 224 13.42 -13.83 7.08
N VAL A 225 14.20 -14.91 7.06
CA VAL A 225 15.54 -14.90 7.62
C VAL A 225 16.52 -14.46 6.53
N LYS A 226 17.23 -13.36 6.75
CA LYS A 226 18.00 -12.64 5.73
C LYS A 226 19.01 -13.48 4.95
N GLU A 227 19.65 -14.43 5.62
CA GLU A 227 20.68 -15.31 5.01
C GLU A 227 20.08 -16.56 4.35
N GLN A 228 18.75 -16.71 4.39
CA GLN A 228 18.01 -17.84 3.83
C GLN A 228 16.86 -17.31 2.96
N PRO A 229 17.15 -16.97 1.69
CA PRO A 229 16.13 -16.45 0.77
C PRO A 229 14.94 -17.39 0.67
N LEU A 230 13.71 -16.85 0.57
CA LEU A 230 12.44 -17.59 0.50
C LEU A 230 12.03 -18.30 1.80
N ALA A 231 12.84 -18.20 2.86
CA ALA A 231 12.60 -18.90 4.11
C ALA A 231 11.82 -18.02 5.09
N TYR A 232 10.49 -18.10 5.02
CA TYR A 232 9.60 -17.29 5.86
C TYR A 232 9.36 -17.94 7.22
N LEU A 233 9.58 -17.17 8.29
CA LEU A 233 9.11 -17.50 9.63
C LEU A 233 7.58 -17.33 9.74
N GLY A 234 7.03 -16.37 9.00
CA GLY A 234 5.61 -16.07 8.97
C GLY A 234 5.34 -14.74 8.28
N PHE A 235 4.18 -14.16 8.60
CA PHE A 235 3.66 -12.99 7.92
C PHE A 235 3.02 -12.03 8.92
N PHE A 236 3.32 -10.74 8.78
CA PHE A 236 2.50 -9.68 9.36
C PHE A 236 1.31 -9.40 8.45
N ILE A 237 0.15 -9.24 9.07
CA ILE A 237 -1.10 -8.87 8.41
C ILE A 237 -1.54 -7.56 9.06
N ILE A 238 -1.54 -6.48 8.29
CA ILE A 238 -1.86 -5.13 8.76
C ILE A 238 -3.13 -4.66 8.08
N ASP A 239 -4.16 -4.39 8.88
CA ASP A 239 -5.38 -3.73 8.42
C ASP A 239 -5.24 -2.23 8.60
N TYR A 240 -5.64 -1.46 7.59
CA TYR A 240 -5.63 -0.01 7.62
C TYR A 240 -6.98 0.58 8.01
N TYR A 241 -6.94 1.76 8.59
CA TYR A 241 -8.11 2.62 8.76
C TYR A 241 -7.74 4.07 8.47
N PHE A 242 -8.73 4.86 8.04
CA PHE A 242 -8.54 6.27 7.77
C PHE A 242 -8.66 7.08 9.06
N LYS A 243 -7.63 7.87 9.39
CA LYS A 243 -7.64 8.79 10.53
C LYS A 243 -6.68 9.95 10.31
N ASP A 244 -7.10 11.15 10.70
CA ASP A 244 -6.29 12.37 10.62
C ASP A 244 -5.79 12.67 9.18
N GLY A 245 -6.60 12.33 8.17
CA GLY A 245 -6.28 12.58 6.76
C GLY A 245 -5.40 11.54 6.07
N GLU A 246 -5.01 10.46 6.76
CA GLU A 246 -4.17 9.39 6.20
C GLU A 246 -4.66 8.00 6.60
N PHE A 247 -4.32 6.98 5.80
CA PHE A 247 -4.53 5.58 6.15
C PHE A 247 -3.39 5.09 7.05
N LYS A 248 -3.74 4.67 8.27
CA LYS A 248 -2.78 4.17 9.29
C LYS A 248 -3.13 2.74 9.69
N ALA A 249 -2.20 2.07 10.39
CA ALA A 249 -2.44 0.75 10.96
C ALA A 249 -3.57 0.78 12.01
N ASN A 250 -4.62 0.00 11.79
CA ASN A 250 -5.68 -0.27 12.77
C ASN A 250 -5.33 -1.49 13.63
N ARG A 251 -4.97 -2.57 12.95
CA ARG A 251 -4.68 -3.86 13.56
C ARG A 251 -3.49 -4.48 12.88
N ILE A 252 -2.58 -5.01 13.69
CA ILE A 252 -1.42 -5.78 13.24
C ILE A 252 -1.54 -7.15 13.88
N THR A 253 -1.42 -8.20 13.08
CA THR A 253 -1.38 -9.58 13.56
C THR A 253 -0.22 -10.33 12.93
N PHE A 254 0.34 -11.29 13.67
CA PHE A 254 1.33 -12.21 13.14
C PHE A 254 0.70 -13.59 12.91
N LYS A 255 1.00 -14.18 11.75
CA LYS A 255 0.65 -15.56 11.41
C LYS A 255 1.91 -16.32 11.03
N GLY A 256 2.22 -17.38 11.76
CA GLY A 256 3.36 -18.24 11.45
C GLY A 256 3.19 -18.98 10.13
N ASN A 257 4.31 -19.31 9.49
CA ASN A 257 4.39 -20.30 8.42
C ASN A 257 3.86 -21.66 8.95
N PRO A 258 3.12 -22.48 8.16
CA PRO A 258 2.67 -23.80 8.59
C PRO A 258 3.74 -24.71 9.22
N THR A 259 5.02 -24.49 8.92
CA THR A 259 6.15 -25.26 9.47
C THR A 259 6.69 -24.74 10.81
N VAL A 260 6.14 -23.65 11.33
CA VAL A 260 6.48 -23.14 12.67
C VAL A 260 5.32 -23.29 13.64
N THR A 261 5.65 -23.52 14.91
CA THR A 261 4.66 -23.48 15.99
C THR A 261 4.59 -22.06 16.54
N VAL A 262 3.38 -21.51 16.63
CA VAL A 262 3.13 -20.20 17.24
C VAL A 262 2.27 -20.37 18.49
N THR A 263 2.77 -19.86 19.61
CA THR A 263 1.98 -19.73 20.84
C THR A 263 1.85 -18.26 21.22
N THR A 264 0.74 -17.87 21.83
CA THR A 264 0.47 -16.47 22.18
C THR A 264 0.35 -16.29 23.69
N LYS A 265 0.92 -15.20 24.19
CA LYS A 265 0.81 -14.78 25.59
C LYS A 265 0.41 -13.31 25.63
N LYS A 266 -0.71 -13.01 26.29
CA LYS A 266 -1.12 -11.64 26.58
C LYS A 266 -0.40 -11.13 27.84
N LEU A 267 0.19 -9.96 27.75
CA LEU A 267 0.77 -9.25 28.88
C LEU A 267 -0.39 -8.63 29.69
N ASN A 268 -0.48 -9.00 30.96
CA ASN A 268 -1.38 -8.31 31.87
C ASN A 268 -0.81 -6.91 32.13
N LYS A 269 -1.61 -5.86 31.87
CA LYS A 269 -1.28 -4.52 32.35
C LYS A 269 -1.19 -4.61 33.88
N ARG A 270 0.01 -4.37 34.43
CA ARG A 270 0.15 -4.14 35.86
C ARG A 270 -0.55 -2.80 36.13
N ASN A 271 -1.65 -2.85 36.89
CA ASN A 271 -2.33 -1.67 37.42
C ASN A 271 -1.39 -0.87 38.31
#